data_AF-A0A4R4UNG1-F1
#
_entry.id   AF-A0A4R4UNG1-F1
#
_cell.length_a   1.000
_cell.length_b   1.000
_cell.length_c   1.000
_cell.angle_alpha   90.00
_cell.angle_beta   90.00
_cell.angle_gamma   90.00
#
_symmetry.space_group_name_H-M   'P 1'
#
loop_
_entity.id
_entity.type
_entity.pdbx_description
1 polymer ?
#
loop_
_entity_poly.entity_id
_entity_poly.type
_entity_poly.pdbx_seq_one_letter_code
_entity_poly.pdbx_strand_id
1 'polypeptide(L)'
;MLVRPLLTALGLALLPVAAVLVDTRATPREPAESYPARMALHEYFRALAAGDIAACGYMASEFHLTTFAEPGCDYGWDEQYGKLDDDVIVRLRHVTVPTAVRLRHDTYIVRNWELDWKGGHVSVYDEGSGAFILQYYVLRYDAHGWKVDIPAASNESTWIERDKERLGIPEFT
;
A
#
# COMPACT_ATOMS: atom_id res chain seq x y z
N MET A 1 -69.26 43.04 14.44
CA MET A 1 -68.02 43.22 13.64
C MET A 1 -66.87 42.69 14.46
N LEU A 2 -66.47 41.43 14.22
CA LEU A 2 -65.44 40.73 14.98
C LEU A 2 -64.12 40.80 14.24
N VAL A 3 -63.12 41.36 14.90
CA VAL A 3 -61.71 41.35 14.50
C VAL A 3 -61.03 40.25 15.30
N ARG A 4 -60.42 39.25 14.64
CA ARG A 4 -59.20 38.59 15.11
C ARG A 4 -58.58 37.66 14.04
N PRO A 5 -57.23 37.51 14.05
CA PRO A 5 -56.41 37.25 12.88
C PRO A 5 -56.11 35.77 12.62
N LEU A 6 -55.65 35.50 11.40
CA LEU A 6 -55.11 34.23 10.93
C LEU A 6 -53.99 33.70 11.84
N LEU A 7 -54.12 32.46 12.28
CA LEU A 7 -53.02 31.61 12.73
C LEU A 7 -52.44 30.89 11.51
N THR A 8 -51.31 31.39 11.00
CA THR A 8 -50.53 30.70 9.98
C THR A 8 -49.67 29.65 10.68
N ALA A 9 -50.04 28.38 10.57
CA ALA A 9 -49.21 27.27 11.01
C ALA A 9 -48.02 27.10 10.04
N LEU A 10 -46.83 27.49 10.46
CA LEU A 10 -45.58 27.11 9.79
C LEU A 10 -45.37 25.60 10.01
N GLY A 11 -45.69 24.81 8.98
CA GLY A 11 -45.18 23.45 8.88
C GLY A 11 -43.68 23.49 8.57
N LEU A 12 -42.84 23.19 9.55
CA LEU A 12 -41.45 22.81 9.29
C LEU A 12 -41.47 21.50 8.50
N ALA A 13 -41.32 21.58 7.18
CA ALA A 13 -40.97 20.44 6.37
C ALA A 13 -39.51 20.09 6.69
N LEU A 14 -39.33 19.10 7.57
CA LEU A 14 -38.11 18.32 7.70
C LEU A 14 -37.85 17.67 6.34
N LEU A 15 -37.00 18.29 5.52
CA LEU A 15 -36.38 17.60 4.40
C LEU A 15 -35.55 16.45 5.00
N PRO A 16 -35.71 15.20 4.53
CA PRO A 16 -34.74 14.18 4.87
C PRO A 16 -33.41 14.64 4.29
N VAL A 17 -32.47 14.96 5.18
CA VAL A 17 -31.06 14.96 4.83
C VAL A 17 -30.80 13.55 4.34
N ALA A 18 -30.74 13.38 3.02
CA ALA A 18 -30.19 12.19 2.42
C ALA A 18 -28.72 12.18 2.85
N ALA A 19 -28.47 11.55 3.99
CA ALA A 19 -27.13 11.17 4.39
C ALA A 19 -26.66 10.22 3.29
N VAL A 20 -25.88 10.76 2.36
CA VAL A 20 -25.05 9.94 1.49
C VAL A 20 -24.06 9.28 2.44
N LEU A 21 -24.40 8.06 2.89
CA LEU A 21 -23.42 7.14 3.46
C LEU A 21 -22.45 6.83 2.32
N VAL A 22 -21.41 7.63 2.21
CA VAL A 22 -20.23 7.28 1.43
C VAL A 22 -19.64 6.05 2.11
N ASP A 23 -19.83 4.89 1.49
CA ASP A 23 -19.20 3.66 1.92
C ASP A 23 -17.70 3.76 1.66
N THR A 24 -16.94 4.19 2.66
CA THR A 24 -15.47 4.27 2.63
C THR A 24 -14.81 2.91 2.83
N ARG A 25 -15.55 1.80 2.83
CA ARG A 25 -14.94 0.47 2.79
C ARG A 25 -14.56 0.15 1.35
N ALA A 26 -13.32 0.49 0.99
CA ALA A 26 -12.63 -0.22 -0.10
C ALA A 26 -12.74 -1.72 0.22
N THR A 27 -13.65 -2.40 -0.47
CA THR A 27 -13.95 -3.81 -0.20
C THR A 27 -12.70 -4.59 -0.57
N PRO A 28 -12.10 -5.38 0.34
CA PRO A 28 -11.08 -6.33 -0.03
C PRO A 28 -11.67 -7.18 -1.15
N ARG A 29 -11.14 -7.04 -2.37
CA ARG A 29 -11.60 -7.84 -3.50
C ARG A 29 -11.24 -9.31 -3.21
N GLU A 30 -12.01 -10.25 -3.77
CA GLU A 30 -11.85 -11.66 -3.43
C GLU A 30 -10.37 -12.07 -3.50
N PRO A 31 -9.85 -12.79 -2.47
CA PRO A 31 -8.44 -13.18 -2.37
C PRO A 31 -7.86 -13.83 -3.64
N ALA A 32 -8.70 -14.40 -4.50
CA ALA A 32 -8.34 -15.01 -5.76
C ALA A 32 -7.80 -14.00 -6.81
N GLU A 33 -8.41 -12.83 -6.96
CA GLU A 33 -8.00 -11.88 -8.01
C GLU A 33 -6.63 -11.25 -7.73
N SER A 34 -6.33 -10.96 -6.46
CA SER A 34 -5.05 -10.37 -6.05
C SER A 34 -3.94 -11.40 -5.91
N TYR A 35 -4.24 -12.70 -6.01
CA TYR A 35 -3.28 -13.76 -5.74
C TYR A 35 -1.98 -13.66 -6.54
N PRO A 36 -1.99 -13.43 -7.87
CA PRO A 36 -0.74 -13.30 -8.63
C PRO A 36 0.14 -12.13 -8.18
N ALA A 37 -0.48 -10.98 -7.84
CA ALA A 37 0.23 -9.83 -7.31
C ALA A 37 0.84 -10.11 -5.93
N ARG A 38 0.05 -10.71 -5.02
CA ARG A 38 0.51 -11.10 -3.67
C ARG A 38 1.66 -12.10 -3.73
N MET A 39 1.62 -13.03 -4.67
CA MET A 39 2.70 -13.99 -4.89
C MET A 39 3.99 -13.30 -5.35
N ALA A 40 3.94 -12.30 -6.23
CA ALA A 40 5.14 -11.56 -6.62
C ALA A 40 5.79 -10.85 -5.43
N LEU A 41 5.00 -10.23 -4.54
CA LEU A 41 5.53 -9.64 -3.31
C LEU A 41 6.09 -10.69 -2.35
N HIS A 42 5.45 -11.86 -2.25
CA HIS A 42 5.97 -12.97 -1.43
C HIS A 42 7.31 -13.48 -1.96
N GLU A 43 7.44 -13.72 -3.26
CA GLU A 43 8.70 -14.19 -3.87
C GLU A 43 9.81 -13.13 -3.77
N TYR A 44 9.47 -11.86 -3.92
CA TYR A 44 10.38 -10.75 -3.62
C TYR A 44 10.95 -10.84 -2.20
N PHE A 45 10.10 -11.01 -1.18
CA PHE A 45 10.56 -11.16 0.21
C PHE A 45 11.40 -12.43 0.42
N ARG A 46 11.06 -13.54 -0.25
CA ARG A 46 11.86 -14.77 -0.16
C ARG A 46 13.25 -14.61 -0.76
N ALA A 47 13.35 -13.97 -1.93
CA ALA A 47 14.62 -13.69 -2.58
C ALA A 47 15.47 -12.74 -1.71
N LEU A 48 14.87 -11.69 -1.15
CA LEU A 48 15.53 -10.82 -0.17
C LEU A 48 16.03 -11.63 1.03
N ALA A 49 15.19 -12.47 1.64
CA ALA A 49 15.58 -13.23 2.82
C ALA A 49 16.73 -14.24 2.58
N ALA A 50 17.00 -14.57 1.32
CA ALA A 50 18.09 -15.40 0.87
C ALA A 50 19.35 -14.59 0.50
N GLY A 51 19.29 -13.25 0.51
CA GLY A 51 20.34 -12.39 -0.01
C GLY A 51 20.52 -12.52 -1.53
N ASP A 52 19.50 -12.98 -2.25
CA ASP A 52 19.57 -13.23 -3.68
C ASP A 52 19.22 -11.95 -4.47
N ILE A 53 20.18 -11.48 -5.27
CA ILE A 53 20.03 -10.33 -6.17
C ILE A 53 18.89 -10.53 -7.18
N ALA A 54 18.42 -11.76 -7.41
CA ALA A 54 17.22 -12.04 -8.20
C ALA A 54 15.95 -11.34 -7.66
N ALA A 55 15.94 -10.92 -6.38
CA ALA A 55 14.87 -10.06 -5.83
C ALA A 55 14.62 -8.82 -6.69
N CYS A 56 15.66 -8.31 -7.34
CA CYS A 56 15.61 -7.14 -8.21
C CYS A 56 14.77 -7.35 -9.46
N GLY A 57 14.61 -8.60 -9.91
CA GLY A 57 13.71 -8.95 -11.01
C GLY A 57 12.24 -8.69 -10.67
N TYR A 58 11.89 -8.62 -9.38
CA TYR A 58 10.55 -8.28 -8.91
C TYR A 58 10.35 -6.78 -8.73
N MET A 59 11.40 -5.96 -8.70
CA MET A 59 11.25 -4.52 -8.50
C MET A 59 10.90 -3.81 -9.82
N ALA A 60 10.10 -2.75 -9.73
CA ALA A 60 9.89 -1.79 -10.81
C ALA A 60 11.13 -0.89 -10.97
N SER A 61 11.26 -0.26 -12.13
CA SER A 61 12.43 0.58 -12.45
C SER A 61 12.56 1.77 -11.50
N GLU A 62 11.44 2.34 -11.10
CA GLU A 62 11.35 3.48 -10.18
C GLU A 62 11.82 3.10 -8.77
N PHE A 63 11.53 1.87 -8.34
CA PHE A 63 12.07 1.32 -7.10
C PHE A 63 13.60 1.21 -7.19
N HIS A 64 14.15 0.65 -8.29
CA HIS A 64 15.61 0.59 -8.47
C HIS A 64 16.26 1.97 -8.35
N LEU A 65 15.76 2.95 -9.08
CA LEU A 65 16.32 4.30 -9.10
C LEU A 65 16.29 4.95 -7.72
N THR A 66 15.27 4.68 -6.91
CA THR A 66 15.16 5.28 -5.58
C THR A 66 16.03 4.58 -4.56
N THR A 67 16.20 3.27 -4.67
CA THR A 67 16.95 2.47 -3.72
C THR A 67 18.44 2.44 -4.01
N PHE A 68 18.82 2.41 -5.28
CA PHE A 68 20.20 2.19 -5.73
C PHE A 68 20.80 3.37 -6.51
N ALA A 69 20.01 4.43 -6.78
CA ALA A 69 20.39 5.59 -7.60
C ALA A 69 20.69 5.31 -9.09
N GLU A 70 20.75 4.04 -9.50
CA GLU A 70 20.93 3.59 -10.87
C GLU A 70 19.93 2.46 -11.22
N PRO A 71 19.64 2.21 -12.52
CA PRO A 71 18.83 1.07 -12.91
C PRO A 71 19.52 -0.26 -12.55
N GLY A 72 18.76 -1.21 -12.01
CA GLY A 72 19.28 -2.50 -11.58
C GLY A 72 19.86 -2.48 -10.16
N CYS A 73 20.54 -3.58 -9.81
CA CYS A 73 21.01 -3.84 -8.45
C CYS A 73 22.50 -4.13 -8.34
N ASP A 74 23.21 -4.19 -9.47
CA ASP A 74 24.65 -4.44 -9.48
C ASP A 74 25.40 -3.36 -8.67
N TYR A 75 24.81 -2.17 -8.57
CA TYR A 75 25.27 -1.08 -7.74
C TYR A 75 24.39 -0.96 -6.50
N GLY A 76 25.01 -0.99 -5.30
CA GLY A 76 24.34 -0.70 -4.04
C GLY A 76 23.55 -1.86 -3.41
N TRP A 77 23.40 -3.02 -4.06
CA TRP A 77 22.74 -4.18 -3.44
C TRP A 77 23.38 -4.58 -2.11
N ASP A 78 24.69 -4.85 -2.10
CA ASP A 78 25.39 -5.28 -0.88
C ASP A 78 25.29 -4.22 0.24
N GLU A 79 25.33 -2.94 -0.11
CA GLU A 79 25.20 -1.85 0.85
C GLU A 79 23.79 -1.80 1.46
N GLN A 80 22.74 -1.88 0.63
CA GLN A 80 21.36 -1.83 1.12
C GLN A 80 20.98 -3.12 1.84
N TYR A 81 21.44 -4.27 1.35
CA TYR A 81 21.22 -5.56 1.97
C TYR A 81 21.93 -5.67 3.32
N GLY A 82 23.16 -5.14 3.42
CA GLY A 82 23.92 -5.08 4.66
C GLY A 82 23.28 -4.23 5.77
N LYS A 83 22.24 -3.44 5.46
CA LYS A 83 21.44 -2.69 6.44
C LYS A 83 20.29 -3.52 7.03
N LEU A 84 20.03 -4.73 6.52
CA LEU A 84 19.00 -5.60 7.06
C LEU A 84 19.50 -6.33 8.31
N ASP A 85 18.76 -6.18 9.41
CA ASP A 85 19.02 -6.94 10.63
C ASP A 85 18.69 -8.43 10.44
N ASP A 86 19.43 -9.29 11.14
CA ASP A 86 19.18 -10.74 11.15
C ASP A 86 17.74 -11.09 11.54
N ASP A 87 17.13 -10.35 12.48
CA ASP A 87 15.73 -10.54 12.86
C ASP A 87 14.78 -10.22 11.69
N VAL A 88 15.02 -9.13 10.96
CA VAL A 88 14.24 -8.77 9.78
C VAL A 88 14.39 -9.84 8.70
N ILE A 89 15.60 -10.35 8.47
CA ILE A 89 15.86 -11.45 7.53
C ILE A 89 15.06 -12.70 7.92
N VAL A 90 15.06 -13.09 9.20
CA VAL A 90 14.27 -14.23 9.68
C VAL A 90 12.77 -14.01 9.44
N ARG A 91 12.27 -12.80 9.66
CA ARG A 91 10.86 -12.47 9.43
C ARG A 91 10.49 -12.50 7.96
N LEU A 92 11.36 -11.99 7.07
CA LEU A 92 11.18 -12.07 5.62
C LEU A 92 11.04 -13.52 5.12
N ARG A 93 11.71 -14.50 5.75
CA ARG A 93 11.56 -15.93 5.38
C ARG A 93 10.16 -16.49 5.63
N HIS A 94 9.41 -15.85 6.52
CA HIS A 94 8.14 -16.38 7.03
C HIS A 94 6.96 -15.47 6.75
N VAL A 95 7.19 -14.27 6.20
CA VAL A 95 6.14 -13.31 5.94
C VAL A 95 5.13 -13.85 4.92
N THR A 96 3.85 -13.66 5.21
CA THR A 96 2.78 -13.93 4.25
C THR A 96 2.08 -12.65 3.84
N VAL A 97 1.56 -12.65 2.62
CA VAL A 97 0.83 -11.52 2.02
C VAL A 97 -0.65 -11.93 1.93
N PRO A 98 -1.46 -11.77 2.98
CA PRO A 98 -2.82 -12.32 3.02
C PRO A 98 -3.79 -11.55 2.13
N THR A 99 -3.60 -10.24 2.03
CA THR A 99 -4.52 -9.33 1.33
C THR A 99 -3.75 -8.31 0.51
N ALA A 100 -4.42 -7.80 -0.52
CA ALA A 100 -3.99 -6.61 -1.24
C ALA A 100 -5.23 -5.82 -1.65
N VAL A 101 -5.19 -4.50 -1.46
CA VAL A 101 -6.29 -3.62 -1.82
C VAL A 101 -6.10 -3.22 -3.28
N ARG A 102 -7.15 -3.38 -4.08
CA ARG A 102 -7.09 -2.98 -5.49
C ARG A 102 -7.13 -1.45 -5.59
N LEU A 103 -6.18 -0.90 -6.33
CA LEU A 103 -6.16 0.52 -6.69
C LEU A 103 -6.78 0.74 -8.07
N ARG A 104 -6.32 -0.04 -9.07
CA ARG A 104 -6.75 0.02 -10.48
C ARG A 104 -6.84 -1.39 -11.07
N HIS A 105 -7.12 -1.51 -12.37
CA HIS A 105 -7.29 -2.82 -13.02
C HIS A 105 -6.03 -3.71 -12.93
N ASP A 106 -4.86 -3.10 -12.86
CA ASP A 106 -3.53 -3.69 -12.95
C ASP A 106 -2.63 -3.28 -11.78
N THR A 107 -3.20 -2.65 -10.75
CA THR A 107 -2.45 -2.09 -9.62
C THR A 107 -3.13 -2.44 -8.30
N TYR A 108 -2.34 -2.98 -7.38
CA TYR A 108 -2.73 -3.25 -5.99
C TYR A 108 -1.79 -2.52 -5.03
N ILE A 109 -2.24 -2.36 -3.79
CA ILE A 109 -1.43 -1.90 -2.67
C ILE A 109 -1.48 -2.93 -1.55
N VAL A 110 -0.34 -3.16 -0.92
CA VAL A 110 -0.21 -3.94 0.31
C VAL A 110 0.39 -3.04 1.35
N ARG A 111 -0.27 -2.94 2.50
CA ARG A 111 0.18 -2.12 3.63
C ARG A 111 1.06 -2.99 4.53
N ASN A 112 2.18 -2.46 5.02
CA ASN A 112 3.12 -3.26 5.80
C ASN A 112 2.48 -3.89 7.05
N TRP A 113 1.60 -3.15 7.71
CA TRP A 113 0.88 -3.62 8.90
C TRP A 113 -0.20 -4.67 8.60
N GLU A 114 -0.49 -4.95 7.33
CA GLU A 114 -1.37 -6.05 6.90
C GLU A 114 -0.59 -7.29 6.48
N LEU A 115 0.74 -7.22 6.46
CA LEU A 115 1.59 -8.39 6.28
C LEU A 115 1.60 -9.22 7.56
N ASP A 116 1.50 -10.53 7.40
CA ASP A 116 1.59 -11.46 8.52
C ASP A 116 3.05 -11.82 8.75
N TRP A 117 3.71 -11.00 9.56
CA TRP A 117 5.09 -11.17 9.99
C TRP A 117 5.18 -12.14 11.17
N LYS A 118 6.04 -13.16 11.06
CA LYS A 118 6.32 -14.03 12.19
C LYS A 118 6.94 -13.24 13.34
N GLY A 119 6.38 -13.33 14.54
CA GLY A 119 6.90 -12.63 15.72
C GLY A 119 6.47 -11.17 15.83
N GLY A 120 5.54 -10.71 14.98
CA GLY A 120 4.97 -9.36 15.03
C GLY A 120 5.50 -8.44 13.93
N HIS A 121 4.96 -7.23 13.89
CA HIS A 121 5.21 -6.25 12.83
C HIS A 121 6.70 -5.86 12.71
N VAL A 122 7.14 -5.57 11.48
CA VAL A 122 8.45 -4.98 11.19
C VAL A 122 8.27 -3.49 10.90
N SER A 123 8.84 -2.64 11.75
CA SER A 123 8.75 -1.19 11.63
C SER A 123 9.65 -0.68 10.51
N VAL A 124 9.13 0.23 9.69
CA VAL A 124 9.87 0.88 8.60
C VAL A 124 10.82 1.96 9.08
N TYR A 125 10.77 2.30 10.37
CA TYR A 125 11.59 3.35 10.99
C TYR A 125 12.77 2.78 11.79
N ASP A 126 12.87 1.45 11.87
CA ASP A 126 13.97 0.79 12.56
C ASP A 126 15.21 0.85 11.67
N GLU A 127 16.38 1.16 12.24
CA GLU A 127 17.63 1.30 11.47
C GLU A 127 17.98 0.02 10.68
N GLY A 128 17.56 -1.15 11.19
CA GLY A 128 17.77 -2.48 10.60
C GLY A 128 16.79 -2.90 9.50
N SER A 129 15.88 -2.01 9.07
CA SER A 129 14.88 -2.31 8.04
C SER A 129 15.37 -2.07 6.61
N GLY A 130 16.49 -1.35 6.45
CA GLY A 130 17.05 -1.00 5.15
C GLY A 130 16.05 -0.28 4.22
N ALA A 131 16.37 -0.23 2.93
CA ALA A 131 15.49 0.39 1.92
C ALA A 131 14.38 -0.56 1.39
N PHE A 132 14.33 -1.80 1.89
CA PHE A 132 13.44 -2.85 1.36
C PHE A 132 12.14 -2.98 2.13
N ILE A 133 12.12 -2.59 3.41
CA ILE A 133 10.93 -2.63 4.24
C ILE A 133 10.21 -1.30 4.14
N LEU A 134 9.14 -1.29 3.35
CA LEU A 134 8.37 -0.09 3.03
C LEU A 134 7.09 -0.03 3.85
N GLN A 135 6.53 1.17 4.01
CA GLN A 135 5.22 1.34 4.63
C GLN A 135 4.10 0.75 3.76
N TYR A 136 4.28 0.88 2.44
CA TYR A 136 3.37 0.36 1.42
C TYR A 136 4.17 -0.23 0.29
N TYR A 137 3.67 -1.34 -0.25
CA TYR A 137 4.16 -1.93 -1.49
C TYR A 137 3.09 -1.73 -2.55
N VAL A 138 3.44 -1.06 -3.64
CA VAL A 138 2.59 -0.95 -4.81
C VAL A 138 2.91 -2.13 -5.72
N LEU A 139 1.90 -2.87 -6.15
CA LEU A 139 2.06 -4.04 -7.01
C LEU A 139 1.47 -3.71 -8.37
N ARG A 140 2.31 -3.64 -9.41
CA ARG A 140 1.92 -3.23 -10.77
C ARG A 140 2.16 -4.37 -11.74
N TYR A 141 1.26 -4.57 -12.68
CA TYR A 141 1.49 -5.47 -13.79
C TYR A 141 2.12 -4.73 -14.97
N ASP A 142 3.26 -5.21 -15.47
CA ASP A 142 3.94 -4.69 -16.66
C ASP A 142 4.17 -5.79 -17.71
N ALA A 143 4.95 -5.49 -18.75
CA ALA A 143 5.29 -6.44 -19.82
C ALA A 143 6.08 -7.67 -19.33
N HIS A 144 6.69 -7.60 -18.14
CA HIS A 144 7.50 -8.63 -17.50
C HIS A 144 6.80 -9.27 -16.30
N GLY A 145 5.51 -8.96 -16.06
CA GLY A 145 4.69 -9.56 -15.01
C GLY A 145 4.42 -8.61 -13.84
N TRP A 146 4.15 -9.17 -12.67
CA TRP A 146 3.90 -8.38 -11.47
C TRP A 146 5.20 -7.86 -10.86
N LYS A 147 5.26 -6.55 -10.60
CA LYS A 147 6.38 -5.84 -9.99
C LYS A 147 5.99 -5.19 -8.67
N VAL A 148 6.94 -5.12 -7.76
CA VAL A 148 6.93 -4.35 -6.52
C VAL A 148 7.49 -2.96 -6.83
N ASP A 149 6.75 -1.94 -6.48
CA ASP A 149 7.05 -0.54 -6.72
C ASP A 149 6.85 0.27 -5.43
N ILE A 150 7.38 1.49 -5.40
CA ILE A 150 7.30 2.37 -4.24
C ILE A 150 6.40 3.58 -4.49
N PRO A 151 5.75 4.12 -3.44
CA PRO A 151 4.92 5.34 -3.54
C PRO A 151 5.63 6.60 -4.05
N ALA A 152 6.95 6.71 -3.86
CA ALA A 152 7.64 8.01 -3.80
C ALA A 152 8.30 8.48 -5.10
N ALA A 153 8.35 7.67 -6.15
CA ALA A 153 9.27 7.91 -7.26
C ALA A 153 8.61 8.29 -8.60
N SER A 154 7.30 8.13 -8.71
CA SER A 154 6.57 8.52 -9.92
C SER A 154 5.87 9.88 -9.72
N ASN A 155 5.65 10.62 -10.81
CA ASN A 155 4.76 11.81 -10.94
C ASN A 155 3.28 11.55 -10.52
N GLU A 156 3.06 10.39 -9.96
CA GLU A 156 1.89 9.67 -9.48
C GLU A 156 1.69 9.86 -7.96
N SER A 157 2.56 10.62 -7.29
CA SER A 157 2.29 11.24 -5.98
C SER A 157 0.92 11.94 -5.93
N THR A 158 0.43 12.45 -7.07
CA THR A 158 -0.89 13.08 -7.18
C THR A 158 -2.09 12.15 -6.94
N TRP A 159 -1.97 10.83 -7.12
CA TRP A 159 -3.09 9.91 -6.89
C TRP A 159 -3.04 9.24 -5.52
N ILE A 160 -1.85 9.03 -4.94
CA ILE A 160 -1.76 8.59 -3.55
C ILE A 160 -2.40 9.67 -2.69
N GLU A 161 -2.02 10.93 -2.84
CA GLU A 161 -2.68 12.08 -2.17
C GLU A 161 -4.20 12.10 -2.39
N ARG A 162 -4.67 11.82 -3.62
CA ARG A 162 -6.10 11.78 -3.94
C ARG A 162 -6.85 10.63 -3.27
N ASP A 163 -6.18 9.49 -3.09
CA ASP A 163 -6.78 8.27 -2.56
C ASP A 163 -6.37 7.98 -1.11
N LYS A 164 -5.58 8.84 -0.43
CA LYS A 164 -5.07 8.63 0.94
C LYS A 164 -6.18 8.24 1.91
N GLU A 165 -7.30 8.96 1.86
CA GLU A 165 -8.48 8.72 2.69
C GLU A 165 -9.12 7.36 2.40
N ARG A 166 -9.22 6.97 1.11
CA ARG A 166 -9.69 5.65 0.68
C ARG A 166 -8.74 4.52 1.10
N LEU A 167 -7.44 4.82 1.16
CA LEU A 167 -6.38 3.86 1.46
C LEU A 167 -6.05 3.77 2.95
N GLY A 168 -6.68 4.60 3.79
CA GLY A 168 -6.38 4.68 5.22
C GLY A 168 -4.90 4.99 5.47
N ILE A 169 -4.27 5.75 4.57
CA ILE A 169 -2.89 6.18 4.70
C ILE A 169 -2.90 7.37 5.68
N PRO A 170 -2.31 7.27 6.88
CA PRO A 170 -2.25 8.38 7.80
C PRO A 170 -1.49 9.55 7.17
N GLU A 171 -2.01 10.77 7.33
CA GLU A 171 -1.26 11.98 7.01
C GLU A 171 -0.10 12.11 7.99
N PHE A 172 1.13 12.07 7.48
CA PHE A 172 2.30 12.45 8.24
C PHE A 172 2.45 13.97 8.12
N THR A 173 1.93 14.70 9.11
CA THR A 173 2.25 16.12 9.36
C THR A 173 3.51 16.24 10.20
#